data_AF-A0A6N2SX91-F1
#
_entry.id   AF-A0A6N2SX91-F1
#
_cell.length_a   1.000
_cell.length_b   1.000
_cell.length_c   1.000
_cell.angle_alpha   90.00
_cell.angle_beta   90.00
_cell.angle_gamma   90.00
#
_symmetry.space_group_name_H-M   'P 1'
#
loop_
_entity.id
_entity.type
_entity.pdbx_description
1 polymer ?
#
loop_
_entity_poly.entity_id
_entity_poly.type
_entity_poly.pdbx_seq_one_letter_code
_entity_poly.pdbx_strand_id
1 'polypeptide(L)'
;MSRTLLLKHNRFMERRTPIRLPKESVDTNESYFETSILTHAKKRFAWLLFLMLSATITGTIITKYEDAFSAVPLLVSFIPMLMDTGGNCGSQSSTLIIRGLALDEIQFRDIFRIMFKEFRIALLVGTGLALINGLRIFVMYRDPQLAFVVSLSLTATVILSKLIGCTLPLIAKKLHLDPAIMASPLITTVVDTSSIIIYFYIATRIFACN
;
A
#
# COMPACT_ATOMS: atom_id res chain seq x y z
N MET A 1 -13.35 47.56 -26.71
CA MET A 1 -13.25 47.08 -25.32
C MET A 1 -12.39 48.07 -24.52
N SER A 2 -13.02 49.01 -23.80
CA SER A 2 -12.39 50.26 -23.33
C SER A 2 -11.35 50.08 -22.23
N ARG A 3 -10.25 50.86 -22.31
CA ARG A 3 -9.13 50.96 -21.34
C ARG A 3 -9.55 51.04 -19.86
N THR A 4 -10.74 51.54 -19.58
CA THR A 4 -11.32 51.62 -18.23
C THR A 4 -11.55 50.25 -17.56
N LEU A 5 -11.84 49.19 -18.34
CA LEU A 5 -12.00 47.84 -17.81
C LEU A 5 -10.65 47.20 -17.43
N LEU A 6 -9.60 47.45 -18.21
CA LEU A 6 -8.24 46.98 -17.92
C LEU A 6 -7.66 47.61 -16.65
N LEU A 7 -7.90 48.90 -16.43
CA LEU A 7 -7.46 49.60 -15.21
C LEU A 7 -8.23 49.16 -13.95
N LYS A 8 -9.49 48.72 -14.10
CA LYS A 8 -10.28 48.17 -12.98
C LYS A 8 -9.86 46.74 -12.64
N HIS A 9 -9.46 45.96 -13.65
CA HIS A 9 -8.91 44.62 -13.48
C HIS A 9 -7.53 44.64 -12.79
N ASN A 10 -6.62 45.54 -13.21
CA ASN A 10 -5.29 45.65 -12.60
C ASN A 10 -5.34 46.10 -11.13
N ARG A 11 -6.22 47.04 -10.77
CA ARG A 11 -6.38 47.47 -9.36
C ARG A 11 -7.01 46.42 -8.44
N PHE A 12 -7.65 45.38 -9.00
CA PHE A 12 -8.20 44.27 -8.22
C PHE A 12 -7.11 43.23 -7.88
N MET A 13 -6.08 43.11 -8.73
CA MET A 13 -4.96 42.18 -8.49
C MET A 13 -4.00 42.68 -7.40
N GLU A 14 -3.81 43.99 -7.26
CA GLU A 14 -2.91 44.59 -6.25
C GLU A 14 -3.44 44.56 -4.80
N ARG A 15 -4.71 44.23 -4.57
CA ARG A 15 -5.32 44.21 -3.22
C ARG A 15 -5.28 42.85 -2.52
N ARG A 16 -4.56 41.86 -3.06
CA ARG A 16 -4.36 40.59 -2.35
C ARG A 16 -3.26 40.75 -1.31
N THR A 17 -3.66 40.99 -0.07
CA THR A 17 -2.79 40.88 1.11
C THR A 17 -1.99 39.58 1.04
N PRO A 18 -0.67 39.60 1.28
CA PRO A 18 0.11 38.37 1.30
C PRO A 18 -0.42 37.46 2.40
N ILE A 19 -0.88 36.26 2.01
CA ILE A 19 -1.31 35.22 2.93
C ILE A 19 -0.07 34.83 3.75
N ARG A 20 0.02 35.28 5.00
CA ARG A 20 0.99 34.74 5.97
C ARG A 20 0.51 33.36 6.37
N LEU A 21 1.07 32.33 5.73
CA LEU A 21 0.90 30.95 6.18
C LEU A 21 1.43 30.83 7.61
N PRO A 22 0.71 30.15 8.53
CA PRO A 22 1.19 29.90 9.87
C PRO A 22 2.55 29.19 9.79
N LYS A 23 3.56 29.69 10.51
CA LYS A 23 4.81 28.96 10.71
C LYS A 23 4.53 27.78 11.62
N GLU A 24 4.23 26.64 11.02
CA GLU A 24 4.13 25.38 11.73
C GLU A 24 5.56 24.91 12.06
N SER A 25 5.90 24.94 13.34
CA SER A 25 7.20 24.56 13.86
C SER A 25 7.36 23.04 13.85
N VAL A 26 7.79 22.49 12.72
CA VAL A 26 8.42 21.17 12.66
C VAL A 26 9.90 21.41 12.40
N ASP A 27 10.72 21.11 13.40
CA ASP A 27 12.17 21.31 13.40
C ASP A 27 12.87 20.31 12.46
N THR A 28 12.88 20.63 11.17
CA THR A 28 13.84 20.11 10.18
C THR A 28 14.20 21.25 9.23
N ASN A 29 14.97 22.18 9.73
CA ASN A 29 15.26 23.47 9.08
C ASN A 29 16.46 23.43 8.12
N GLU A 30 16.65 22.32 7.40
CA GLU A 30 17.66 22.24 6.34
C GLU A 30 16.98 21.84 5.03
N SER A 31 17.16 22.67 3.99
CA SER A 31 16.74 22.36 2.63
C SER A 31 17.41 21.06 2.16
N TYR A 32 16.76 20.32 1.24
CA TYR A 32 17.30 19.04 0.72
C TYR A 32 18.76 19.13 0.26
N PHE A 33 19.11 20.25 -0.39
CA PHE A 33 20.45 20.54 -0.90
C PHE A 33 21.42 21.05 0.16
N GLU A 34 20.92 21.52 1.30
CA GLU A 34 21.73 21.99 2.43
C GLU A 34 22.09 20.86 3.39
N THR A 35 21.22 19.85 3.51
CA THR A 35 21.51 18.67 4.32
C THR A 35 22.59 17.81 3.69
N SER A 36 23.65 17.53 4.46
CA SER A 36 24.76 16.71 4.01
C SER A 36 24.33 15.29 3.61
N ILE A 37 25.06 14.70 2.67
CA ILE A 37 24.84 13.30 2.21
C ILE A 37 24.86 12.33 3.40
N LEU A 38 25.78 12.52 4.35
CA LEU A 38 25.91 11.64 5.51
C LEU A 38 24.69 11.73 6.44
N THR A 39 24.11 12.93 6.59
CA THR A 39 22.88 13.13 7.37
C THR A 39 21.70 12.42 6.72
N HIS A 40 21.51 12.58 5.40
CA HIS A 40 20.47 11.85 4.65
C HIS A 40 20.67 10.33 4.75
N ALA A 41 21.90 9.86 4.55
CA ALA A 41 22.25 8.45 4.59
C ALA A 41 21.97 7.84 5.96
N LYS A 42 22.34 8.49 7.06
CA LYS A 42 22.09 7.98 8.42
C LYS A 42 20.60 7.81 8.71
N LYS A 43 19.77 8.80 8.34
CA LYS A 43 18.31 8.75 8.52
C LYS A 43 17.69 7.62 7.68
N ARG A 44 18.07 7.51 6.40
CA ARG A 44 17.59 6.45 5.50
C ARG A 44 18.07 5.07 5.92
N PHE A 45 19.33 4.94 6.32
CA PHE A 45 19.94 3.68 6.74
C PHE A 45 19.21 3.10 7.94
N ALA A 46 18.96 3.90 8.99
CA ALA A 46 18.21 3.43 10.16
C ALA A 46 16.81 2.91 9.79
N TRP A 47 16.11 3.65 8.92
CA TRP A 47 14.79 3.26 8.44
C TRP A 47 14.81 2.01 7.56
N LEU A 48 15.71 1.95 6.58
CA LEU A 48 15.88 0.79 5.68
C LEU A 48 16.35 -0.45 6.44
N LEU A 49 17.21 -0.29 7.44
CA LEU A 49 17.65 -1.39 8.30
C LEU A 49 16.47 -1.98 9.06
N PHE A 50 15.59 -1.14 9.61
CA PHE A 50 14.36 -1.60 10.26
C PHE A 50 13.45 -2.39 9.29
N LEU A 51 13.23 -1.89 8.07
CA LEU A 51 12.43 -2.58 7.06
C LEU A 51 13.07 -3.91 6.62
N MET A 52 14.39 -3.92 6.42
CA MET A 52 15.15 -5.12 6.06
C MET A 52 15.04 -6.20 7.13
N LEU A 53 15.24 -5.84 8.41
CA LEU A 53 15.09 -6.78 9.52
C LEU A 53 13.66 -7.30 9.66
N SER A 54 12.67 -6.43 9.40
CA SER A 54 11.26 -6.84 9.39
C SER A 54 10.96 -7.84 8.26
N ALA A 55 11.56 -7.67 7.09
CA ALA A 55 11.41 -8.59 5.95
C ALA A 55 12.00 -9.99 6.23
N THR A 56 12.99 -10.11 7.14
CA THR A 56 13.51 -11.41 7.59
C THR A 56 12.40 -12.27 8.20
N ILE A 57 11.41 -11.67 8.88
CA ILE A 57 10.26 -12.39 9.44
C ILE A 57 9.46 -13.07 8.33
N THR A 58 9.21 -12.35 7.24
CA THR A 58 8.55 -12.92 6.04
C THR A 58 9.36 -14.08 5.48
N GLY A 59 10.68 -13.94 5.39
CA GLY A 59 11.59 -15.02 4.97
C GLY A 59 11.47 -16.28 5.84
N THR A 60 11.46 -16.12 7.17
CA THR A 60 11.27 -17.23 8.12
C THR A 60 9.89 -17.90 7.99
N ILE A 61 8.86 -17.15 7.59
CA ILE A 61 7.54 -17.72 7.35
C ILE A 61 7.54 -18.55 6.06
N ILE A 62 8.20 -18.08 5.00
CA ILE A 62 8.34 -18.82 3.74
C ILE A 62 9.03 -20.17 3.97
N THR A 63 10.11 -20.20 4.78
CA THR A 63 10.83 -21.46 5.07
C THR A 63 10.00 -22.49 5.82
N LYS A 64 8.91 -22.10 6.50
CA LYS A 64 8.00 -23.06 7.15
C LYS A 64 7.16 -23.86 6.15
N TYR A 65 7.12 -23.45 4.89
CA TYR A 65 6.34 -24.10 3.83
C TYR A 65 7.23 -24.87 2.83
N GLU A 66 8.42 -25.31 3.26
CA GLU A 66 9.35 -26.11 2.44
C GLU A 66 8.72 -27.38 1.87
N ASP A 67 7.88 -28.06 2.66
CA ASP A 67 7.17 -29.26 2.23
C ASP A 67 6.17 -28.96 1.09
N ALA A 68 5.50 -27.80 1.13
CA ALA A 68 4.62 -27.35 0.06
C ALA A 68 5.39 -27.07 -1.25
N PHE A 69 6.60 -26.52 -1.15
CA PHE A 69 7.46 -26.30 -2.32
C PHE A 69 8.02 -27.58 -2.90
N SER A 70 8.34 -28.54 -2.04
CA SER A 70 8.82 -29.85 -2.46
C SER A 70 7.73 -30.61 -3.23
N ALA A 71 6.47 -30.45 -2.82
CA ALA A 71 5.32 -31.01 -3.53
C ALA A 71 4.97 -30.26 -4.83
N VAL A 72 4.99 -28.92 -4.81
CA VAL A 72 4.64 -28.08 -5.96
C VAL A 72 5.66 -26.94 -6.14
N PRO A 73 6.78 -27.18 -6.84
CA PRO A 73 7.85 -26.19 -6.99
C PRO A 73 7.42 -24.88 -7.67
N LEU A 74 6.39 -24.94 -8.52
CA LEU A 74 5.83 -23.76 -9.20
C LEU A 74 5.26 -22.72 -8.24
N LEU A 75 4.90 -23.09 -7.00
CA LEU A 75 4.31 -22.16 -6.04
C LEU A 75 5.22 -20.95 -5.77
N VAL A 76 6.55 -21.17 -5.76
CA VAL A 76 7.56 -20.13 -5.53
C VAL A 76 7.47 -19.02 -6.58
N SER A 77 7.18 -19.38 -7.83
CA SER A 77 7.16 -18.42 -8.95
C SER A 77 6.05 -17.36 -8.86
N PHE A 78 5.03 -17.61 -8.04
CA PHE A 78 3.90 -16.69 -7.84
C PHE A 78 4.07 -15.76 -6.62
N ILE A 79 5.04 -16.04 -5.75
CA ILE A 79 5.30 -15.25 -4.54
C ILE A 79 5.53 -13.77 -4.88
N PRO A 80 6.45 -13.39 -5.80
CA PRO A 80 6.73 -11.98 -6.06
C PRO A 80 5.50 -11.24 -6.60
N MET A 81 4.71 -11.89 -7.44
CA MET A 81 3.50 -11.30 -8.03
C MET A 81 2.42 -11.04 -6.97
N LEU A 82 2.20 -11.97 -6.04
CA LEU A 82 1.22 -11.82 -4.96
C LEU A 82 1.64 -10.68 -4.01
N MET A 83 2.92 -10.65 -3.63
CA MET A 83 3.49 -9.61 -2.75
C MET A 83 3.40 -8.23 -3.42
N ASP A 84 3.86 -8.09 -4.66
CA ASP A 84 3.83 -6.82 -5.39
C ASP A 84 2.40 -6.32 -5.63
N THR A 85 1.50 -7.19 -6.09
CA THR A 85 0.09 -6.82 -6.29
C THR A 85 -0.57 -6.40 -4.98
N GLY A 86 -0.28 -7.13 -3.89
CA GLY A 86 -0.68 -6.76 -2.55
C GLY A 86 -0.17 -5.37 -2.18
N GLY A 87 1.14 -5.14 -2.17
CA GLY A 87 1.74 -3.86 -1.80
C GLY A 87 1.21 -2.67 -2.60
N ASN A 88 1.04 -2.84 -3.92
CA ASN A 88 0.51 -1.82 -4.81
C ASN A 88 -0.96 -1.48 -4.52
N CYS A 89 -1.81 -2.49 -4.28
CA CYS A 89 -3.22 -2.28 -3.92
C CYS A 89 -3.36 -1.52 -2.60
N GLY A 90 -2.56 -1.88 -1.60
CA GLY A 90 -2.59 -1.25 -0.28
C GLY A 90 -2.08 0.18 -0.33
N SER A 91 -1.01 0.42 -1.06
CA SER A 91 -0.44 1.77 -1.27
C SER A 91 -1.40 2.68 -2.03
N GLN A 92 -2.12 2.15 -3.04
CA GLN A 92 -3.17 2.89 -3.75
C GLN A 92 -4.28 3.32 -2.78
N SER A 93 -4.80 2.39 -1.96
CA SER A 93 -5.84 2.71 -0.99
C SER A 93 -5.35 3.73 0.03
N SER A 94 -4.12 3.55 0.54
CA SER A 94 -3.53 4.43 1.54
C SER A 94 -3.34 5.85 1.04
N THR A 95 -2.86 6.02 -0.20
CA THR A 95 -2.67 7.33 -0.82
C THR A 95 -3.99 8.11 -0.86
N LEU A 96 -5.10 7.43 -1.20
CA LEU A 96 -6.42 8.05 -1.21
C LEU A 96 -6.89 8.45 0.20
N ILE A 97 -6.65 7.62 1.21
CA ILE A 97 -7.00 7.93 2.60
C ILE A 97 -6.16 9.08 3.15
N ILE A 98 -4.85 9.08 2.92
CA ILE A 98 -3.96 10.17 3.35
C ILE A 98 -4.39 11.49 2.72
N ARG A 99 -4.72 11.48 1.42
CA ARG A 99 -5.24 12.66 0.74
C ARG A 99 -6.56 13.13 1.35
N GLY A 100 -7.50 12.22 1.61
CA GLY A 100 -8.76 12.58 2.25
C GLY A 100 -8.59 13.13 3.67
N LEU A 101 -7.62 12.60 4.44
CA LEU A 101 -7.23 13.13 5.74
C LEU A 101 -6.61 14.53 5.63
N ALA A 102 -5.77 14.77 4.64
CA ALA A 102 -5.11 16.06 4.42
C ALA A 102 -6.07 17.16 3.92
N LEU A 103 -7.17 16.77 3.26
CA LEU A 103 -8.23 17.66 2.79
C LEU A 103 -9.40 17.79 3.78
N ASP A 104 -9.31 17.19 4.97
CA ASP A 104 -10.38 17.09 5.98
C ASP A 104 -11.70 16.48 5.45
N GLU A 105 -11.66 15.75 4.33
CA GLU A 105 -12.80 15.04 3.73
C GLU A 105 -13.10 13.72 4.46
N ILE A 106 -12.10 13.16 5.14
CA ILE A 106 -12.15 11.90 5.86
C ILE A 106 -11.71 12.10 7.30
N GLN A 107 -12.42 11.49 8.26
CA GLN A 107 -12.02 11.47 9.66
C GLN A 107 -12.00 10.04 10.20
N PHE A 108 -11.33 9.82 11.35
CA PHE A 108 -11.23 8.50 11.97
C PHE A 108 -12.60 7.84 12.23
N ARG A 109 -13.63 8.64 12.54
CA ARG A 109 -15.01 8.16 12.74
C ARG A 109 -15.60 7.45 11.51
N ASP A 110 -15.07 7.72 10.32
CA ASP A 110 -15.54 7.14 9.06
C ASP A 110 -14.93 5.75 8.77
N ILE A 111 -14.08 5.22 9.66
CA ILE A 111 -13.29 3.99 9.43
C ILE A 111 -14.14 2.81 8.92
N PHE A 112 -15.29 2.52 9.53
CA PHE A 112 -16.15 1.41 9.11
C PHE A 112 -16.78 1.66 7.73
N ARG A 113 -17.18 2.90 7.44
CA ARG A 113 -17.73 3.30 6.14
C ARG A 113 -16.68 3.17 5.03
N ILE A 114 -15.44 3.54 5.34
CA ILE A 114 -14.29 3.44 4.44
C ILE A 114 -13.94 1.97 4.19
N MET A 115 -13.79 1.17 5.25
CA MET A 115 -13.51 -0.26 5.14
C MET A 115 -14.56 -0.97 4.29
N PHE A 116 -15.85 -0.68 4.48
CA PHE A 116 -16.92 -1.28 3.68
C PHE A 116 -16.90 -0.83 2.21
N LYS A 117 -16.49 0.41 1.94
CA LYS A 117 -16.30 0.91 0.56
C LYS A 117 -15.10 0.21 -0.09
N GLU A 118 -13.95 0.16 0.58
CA GLU A 118 -12.73 -0.47 0.06
C GLU A 118 -12.88 -1.98 -0.09
N PHE A 119 -13.60 -2.65 0.80
CA PHE A 119 -13.94 -4.08 0.66
C PHE A 119 -14.68 -4.37 -0.65
N ARG A 120 -15.70 -3.57 -0.99
CA ARG A 120 -16.44 -3.72 -2.26
C ARG A 120 -15.57 -3.45 -3.48
N ILE A 121 -14.71 -2.42 -3.41
CA ILE A 121 -13.73 -2.14 -4.47
C ILE A 121 -12.76 -3.33 -4.60
N ALA A 122 -12.31 -3.90 -3.48
CA ALA A 122 -11.41 -5.04 -3.46
C ALA A 122 -12.04 -6.30 -4.07
N LEU A 123 -13.32 -6.55 -3.82
CA LEU A 123 -14.03 -7.65 -4.48
C LEU A 123 -14.05 -7.45 -6.00
N LEU A 124 -14.45 -6.27 -6.48
CA LEU A 124 -14.54 -6.01 -7.92
C LEU A 124 -13.16 -6.12 -8.60
N VAL A 125 -12.16 -5.43 -8.05
CA VAL A 125 -10.80 -5.40 -8.62
C VAL A 125 -10.12 -6.76 -8.45
N GLY A 126 -10.20 -7.35 -7.26
CA GLY A 126 -9.59 -8.63 -6.92
C GLY A 126 -10.14 -9.77 -7.78
N THR A 127 -11.46 -9.86 -7.97
CA THR A 127 -12.05 -10.85 -8.87
C THR A 127 -11.61 -10.63 -10.32
N GLY A 128 -11.58 -9.39 -10.81
CA GLY A 128 -11.10 -9.09 -12.16
C GLY A 128 -9.64 -9.55 -12.38
N LEU A 129 -8.74 -9.20 -11.45
CA LEU A 129 -7.33 -9.61 -11.51
C LEU A 129 -7.18 -11.14 -11.39
N ALA A 130 -7.93 -11.77 -10.49
CA ALA A 130 -7.91 -13.21 -10.28
C ALA A 130 -8.39 -13.98 -11.52
N LEU A 131 -9.45 -13.52 -12.20
CA LEU A 131 -9.94 -14.18 -13.42
C LEU A 131 -8.92 -14.11 -14.55
N ILE A 132 -8.34 -12.93 -14.79
CA ILE A 132 -7.34 -12.74 -15.87
C ILE A 132 -6.08 -13.55 -15.57
N ASN A 133 -5.56 -13.46 -14.35
CA ASN A 133 -4.36 -14.19 -13.97
C ASN A 133 -4.59 -15.70 -13.88
N GLY A 134 -5.76 -16.13 -13.39
CA GLY A 134 -6.16 -17.53 -13.37
C GLY A 134 -6.23 -18.13 -14.77
N LEU A 135 -6.84 -17.43 -15.71
CA LEU A 135 -6.86 -17.83 -17.12
C LEU A 135 -5.44 -17.92 -17.70
N ARG A 136 -4.59 -16.93 -17.44
CA ARG A 136 -3.17 -16.95 -17.85
C ARG A 136 -2.46 -18.20 -17.31
N ILE A 137 -2.59 -18.50 -16.03
CA ILE A 137 -1.95 -19.66 -15.38
C ILE A 137 -2.49 -20.96 -15.98
N PHE A 138 -3.80 -21.07 -16.16
CA PHE A 138 -4.41 -22.24 -16.76
C PHE A 138 -3.90 -22.50 -18.18
N VAL A 139 -3.79 -21.46 -19.02
CA VAL A 139 -3.27 -21.60 -20.39
C VAL A 139 -1.79 -21.99 -20.39
N MET A 140 -1.00 -21.39 -19.50
CA MET A 140 0.46 -21.56 -19.45
C MET A 140 0.89 -22.92 -18.87
N TYR A 141 0.27 -23.34 -17.77
CA TYR A 141 0.69 -24.54 -17.02
C TYR A 141 -0.24 -25.73 -17.19
N ARG A 142 -1.43 -25.53 -17.79
CA ARG A 142 -2.46 -26.57 -17.99
C ARG A 142 -2.90 -27.25 -16.68
N ASP A 143 -2.72 -26.56 -15.57
CA ASP A 143 -3.07 -27.02 -14.22
C ASP A 143 -4.22 -26.15 -13.66
N PRO A 144 -5.46 -26.67 -13.64
CA PRO A 144 -6.60 -25.94 -13.10
C PRO A 144 -6.53 -25.76 -11.57
N GLN A 145 -5.88 -26.66 -10.84
CA GLN A 145 -5.75 -26.59 -9.40
C GLN A 145 -4.79 -25.47 -9.00
N LEU A 146 -3.64 -25.37 -9.68
CA LEU A 146 -2.70 -24.26 -9.52
C LEU A 146 -3.35 -22.91 -9.88
N ALA A 147 -4.06 -22.85 -11.01
CA ALA A 147 -4.78 -21.65 -11.42
C ALA A 147 -5.80 -21.21 -10.37
N PHE A 148 -6.55 -22.15 -9.79
CA PHE A 148 -7.53 -21.87 -8.74
C PHE A 148 -6.87 -21.38 -7.44
N VAL A 149 -5.82 -22.07 -6.96
CA VAL A 149 -5.08 -21.71 -5.74
C VAL A 149 -4.55 -20.28 -5.83
N VAL A 150 -3.88 -19.94 -6.94
CA VAL A 150 -3.28 -18.60 -7.11
C VAL A 150 -4.37 -17.54 -7.25
N SER A 151 -5.46 -17.82 -7.95
CA SER A 151 -6.57 -16.86 -8.15
C SER A 151 -7.32 -16.55 -6.85
N LEU A 152 -7.59 -17.58 -6.06
CA LEU A 152 -8.25 -17.42 -4.76
C LEU A 152 -7.35 -16.65 -3.80
N SER A 153 -6.05 -17.00 -3.76
CA SER A 153 -5.05 -16.32 -2.94
C SER A 153 -4.91 -14.85 -3.33
N LEU A 154 -4.86 -14.54 -4.64
CA LEU A 154 -4.80 -13.17 -5.14
C LEU A 154 -6.03 -12.36 -4.70
N THR A 155 -7.23 -12.92 -4.79
CA THR A 155 -8.45 -12.24 -4.34
C THR A 155 -8.39 -11.92 -2.85
N ALA A 156 -8.02 -12.89 -2.02
CA ALA A 156 -7.88 -12.71 -0.58
C ALA A 156 -6.79 -11.68 -0.22
N THR A 157 -5.64 -11.74 -0.89
CA THR A 157 -4.54 -10.77 -0.75
C THR A 157 -4.99 -9.34 -1.10
N VAL A 158 -5.71 -9.14 -2.21
CA VAL A 158 -6.20 -7.81 -2.60
C VAL A 158 -7.18 -7.25 -1.58
N ILE A 159 -8.10 -8.08 -1.06
CA ILE A 159 -9.04 -7.70 -0.01
C ILE A 159 -8.29 -7.26 1.24
N LEU A 160 -7.42 -8.12 1.77
CA LEU A 160 -6.67 -7.82 2.97
C LEU A 160 -5.81 -6.56 2.79
N SER A 161 -5.12 -6.46 1.65
CA SER A 161 -4.25 -5.32 1.35
C SER A 161 -5.00 -4.00 1.32
N LYS A 162 -6.17 -3.93 0.69
CA LYS A 162 -7.00 -2.71 0.68
C LYS A 162 -7.48 -2.35 2.08
N LEU A 163 -7.85 -3.33 2.90
CA LEU A 163 -8.26 -3.09 4.29
C LEU A 163 -7.08 -2.57 5.14
N ILE A 164 -5.88 -3.14 5.01
CA ILE A 164 -4.68 -2.62 5.67
C ILE A 164 -4.37 -1.21 5.17
N GLY A 165 -4.37 -1.02 3.85
CA GLY A 165 -4.06 0.25 3.19
C GLY A 165 -5.00 1.38 3.62
N CYS A 166 -6.28 1.10 3.84
CA CYS A 166 -7.21 2.13 4.29
C CYS A 166 -7.18 2.39 5.80
N THR A 167 -6.87 1.38 6.62
CA THR A 167 -6.92 1.49 8.08
C THR A 167 -5.63 2.02 8.68
N LEU A 168 -4.47 1.64 8.14
CA LEU A 168 -3.17 2.01 8.70
C LEU A 168 -2.95 3.53 8.77
N PRO A 169 -3.27 4.34 7.74
CA PRO A 169 -3.19 5.80 7.83
C PRO A 169 -4.12 6.42 8.88
N LEU A 170 -5.35 5.89 9.02
CA LEU A 170 -6.31 6.35 10.01
C LEU A 170 -5.81 6.10 11.44
N ILE A 171 -5.25 4.91 11.67
CA ILE A 171 -4.66 4.53 12.96
C ILE A 171 -3.44 5.40 13.25
N ALA A 172 -2.53 5.58 12.28
CA ALA A 172 -1.36 6.44 12.43
C ALA A 172 -1.76 7.87 12.84
N LYS A 173 -2.75 8.47 12.16
CA LYS A 173 -3.26 9.80 12.50
C LYS A 173 -3.84 9.85 13.93
N LYS A 174 -4.57 8.80 14.35
CA LYS A 174 -5.12 8.71 15.70
C LYS A 174 -4.04 8.60 16.78
N LEU A 175 -2.90 7.99 16.45
CA LEU A 175 -1.73 7.89 17.33
C LEU A 175 -0.79 9.10 17.24
N HIS A 176 -1.20 10.18 16.54
CA HIS A 176 -0.40 11.38 16.31
C HIS A 176 0.92 11.12 15.55
N LEU A 177 0.96 10.07 14.73
CA LEU A 177 2.06 9.76 13.82
C LEU A 177 1.75 10.31 12.42
N ASP A 178 2.79 10.65 11.64
CA ASP A 178 2.63 11.09 10.25
C ASP A 178 2.25 9.91 9.34
N PRO A 179 1.01 9.87 8.80
CA PRO A 179 0.57 8.79 7.94
C PRO A 179 1.37 8.69 6.63
N ALA A 180 1.92 9.80 6.12
CA ALA A 180 2.60 9.84 4.84
C ALA A 180 3.97 9.13 4.87
N ILE A 181 4.69 9.27 5.99
CA ILE A 181 6.00 8.64 6.18
C ILE A 181 5.85 7.13 6.41
N MET A 182 4.82 6.74 7.16
CA MET A 182 4.65 5.37 7.62
C MET A 182 3.97 4.46 6.60
N ALA A 183 3.00 5.00 5.86
CA ALA A 183 2.05 4.19 5.11
C ALA A 183 2.70 3.22 4.13
N SER A 184 3.40 3.72 3.11
CA SER A 184 3.77 2.86 1.98
C SER A 184 4.72 1.72 2.38
N PRO A 185 5.84 1.94 3.09
CA PRO A 185 6.75 0.85 3.43
C PRO A 185 6.21 -0.12 4.49
N LEU A 186 5.44 0.36 5.46
CA LEU A 186 4.85 -0.54 6.46
C LEU A 186 3.70 -1.37 5.88
N ILE A 187 2.91 -0.79 4.98
CA ILE A 187 1.85 -1.52 4.28
C ILE A 187 2.47 -2.68 3.51
N THR A 188 3.53 -2.46 2.73
CA THR A 188 4.17 -3.53 1.96
C THR A 188 4.66 -4.64 2.87
N THR A 189 5.38 -4.34 3.96
CA THR A 189 5.87 -5.39 4.88
C THR A 189 4.76 -6.23 5.52
N VAL A 190 3.67 -5.59 5.97
CA VAL A 190 2.54 -6.31 6.59
C VAL A 190 1.78 -7.13 5.55
N VAL A 191 1.54 -6.55 4.37
CA VAL A 191 0.83 -7.22 3.27
C VAL A 191 1.64 -8.37 2.72
N ASP A 192 2.96 -8.22 2.55
CA ASP A 192 3.87 -9.26 2.11
C ASP A 192 3.77 -10.50 3.00
N THR A 193 3.93 -10.30 4.29
CA THR A 193 3.83 -11.35 5.31
C THR A 193 2.47 -12.03 5.28
N SER A 194 1.40 -11.24 5.21
CA SER A 194 0.04 -11.78 5.23
C SER A 194 -0.32 -12.51 3.92
N SER A 195 0.20 -12.03 2.79
CA SER A 195 -0.01 -12.64 1.47
C SER A 195 0.62 -14.02 1.40
N ILE A 196 1.83 -14.18 1.94
CA ILE A 196 2.50 -15.48 2.06
C ILE A 196 1.66 -16.43 2.93
N ILE A 197 1.21 -15.97 4.10
CA ILE A 197 0.40 -16.79 5.01
C ILE A 197 -0.89 -17.24 4.32
N ILE A 198 -1.62 -16.33 3.68
CA ILE A 198 -2.86 -16.65 2.95
C ILE A 198 -2.57 -17.65 1.83
N TYR A 199 -1.56 -17.38 1.01
CA TYR A 199 -1.23 -18.18 -0.15
C TYR A 199 -0.89 -19.62 0.21
N PHE A 200 0.02 -19.81 1.17
CA PHE A 200 0.40 -21.17 1.58
C PHE A 200 -0.65 -21.86 2.41
N TYR A 201 -1.44 -21.12 3.21
CA TYR A 201 -2.61 -21.71 3.87
C TYR A 201 -3.59 -22.29 2.85
N ILE A 202 -3.87 -21.58 1.77
CA ILE A 202 -4.75 -22.06 0.70
C ILE A 202 -4.10 -23.22 -0.06
N ALA A 203 -2.82 -23.09 -0.42
CA ALA A 203 -2.10 -24.11 -1.17
C ALA A 203 -2.00 -25.44 -0.41
N THR A 204 -1.58 -25.43 0.85
CA THR A 204 -1.49 -26.63 1.70
C THR A 204 -2.84 -27.32 1.86
N ARG A 205 -3.92 -26.56 2.05
CA ARG A 205 -5.29 -27.12 2.15
C ARG A 205 -5.78 -27.76 0.85
N ILE A 206 -5.44 -27.18 -0.29
CA ILE A 206 -5.94 -27.65 -1.59
C ILE A 206 -5.07 -28.78 -2.17
N PHE A 207 -3.76 -28.71 -2.02
CA PHE A 207 -2.84 -29.77 -2.43
C PHE A 207 -2.69 -30.89 -1.39
N ALA A 208 -3.28 -30.71 -0.20
CA ALA A 208 -3.22 -31.64 0.93
C ALA A 208 -1.78 -31.95 1.38
N CYS A 209 -0.88 -30.97 1.27
CA CYS A 209 0.49 -31.04 1.77
C CYS A 209 0.52 -30.41 3.17
N ASN A 210 1.12 -31.11 4.15
CA ASN A 210 1.37 -30.56 5.50
C ASN A 210 2.75 -29.95 5.56
#